data_AF-A0A0J9SNF8-F1
#
_entry.id   AF-A0A0J9SNF8-F1
#
_cell.length_a   1.000
_cell.length_b   1.000
_cell.length_c   1.000
_cell.angle_alpha   90.00
_cell.angle_beta   90.00
_cell.angle_gamma   90.00
#
_symmetry.space_group_name_H-M   'P 1'
#
loop_
_entity.id
_entity.type
_entity.pdbx_description
1 polymer ?
#
loop_
_entity_poly.entity_id
_entity_poly.type
_entity_poly.pdbx_seq_one_letter_code
_entity_poly.pdbx_strand_id
1 'polypeptide(L)'
;MKVNEKLRETLNLSELVYKYNHQNSEKLNGSVWMSTFETNFQAFCKQISEYWNSSNKDKRCRDLNFYLSEIRYYLDDLQLKKRIDGVLEFDLVTNYLTSVIKNDEVNNCVKKVSALTKQMKIKKDLDDYCENRDFMKNRIKYKFDDLNCEKYSRYVESNKSKFLSTLPSIRPHLSYYTIDGNCSLSNMRNTFPIVHCSGFMYYFDKIFEIYPLKYTFMGIITFVLILTSSMMIRRVNEK
;
A
#
# COMPACT_ATOMS: atom_id res chain seq x y z
N MET A 1 -5.88 0.26 -7.87
CA MET A 1 -5.54 -0.17 -9.25
C MET A 1 -5.50 0.97 -10.27
N LYS A 2 -6.61 1.67 -10.57
CA LYS A 2 -6.65 2.76 -11.59
C LYS A 2 -5.68 3.93 -11.35
N VAL A 3 -5.38 4.27 -10.09
CA VAL A 3 -4.51 5.41 -9.75
C VAL A 3 -3.04 5.14 -10.07
N ASN A 4 -2.54 3.92 -9.82
CA ASN A 4 -1.15 3.56 -10.13
C ASN A 4 -0.92 3.55 -11.65
N GLU A 5 -1.87 3.00 -12.42
CA GLU A 5 -1.83 3.04 -13.88
C GLU A 5 -1.82 4.48 -14.39
N LYS A 6 -2.71 5.32 -13.86
CA LYS A 6 -2.76 6.74 -14.23
C LYS A 6 -1.45 7.46 -13.92
N LEU A 7 -0.87 7.21 -12.74
CA LEU A 7 0.40 7.82 -12.35
C LEU A 7 1.55 7.37 -13.26
N ARG A 8 1.61 6.09 -13.65
CA ARG A 8 2.64 5.60 -14.59
C ARG A 8 2.51 6.22 -15.98
N GLU A 9 1.30 6.39 -16.48
CA GLU A 9 1.01 7.11 -17.73
C GLU A 9 1.45 8.57 -17.62
N THR A 10 1.03 9.24 -16.54
CA THR A 10 1.38 10.64 -16.25
C THR A 10 2.89 10.87 -16.24
N LEU A 11 3.65 9.92 -15.69
CA LEU A 11 5.11 10.01 -15.56
C LEU A 11 5.86 9.57 -16.83
N ASN A 12 5.16 9.30 -17.94
CA ASN A 12 5.72 8.79 -19.19
C ASN A 12 6.67 7.58 -19.00
N LEU A 13 6.34 6.71 -18.03
CA LEU A 13 7.22 5.61 -17.61
C LEU A 13 7.26 4.49 -18.66
N SER A 14 6.18 4.30 -19.41
CA SER A 14 6.07 3.26 -20.45
C SER A 14 7.14 3.40 -21.52
N GLU A 15 7.47 4.62 -21.93
CA GLU A 15 8.51 4.87 -22.94
C GLU A 15 9.89 4.46 -22.43
N LEU A 16 10.25 4.83 -21.19
CA LEU A 16 11.52 4.41 -20.57
C LEU A 16 11.61 2.89 -20.47
N VAL A 17 10.55 2.24 -20.00
CA VAL A 17 10.49 0.77 -19.88
C VAL A 17 10.66 0.11 -21.25
N TYR A 18 9.99 0.64 -22.28
CA TYR A 18 10.10 0.13 -23.64
C TYR A 18 11.55 0.23 -24.14
N LYS A 19 12.17 1.42 -24.03
CA LYS A 19 13.55 1.65 -24.46
C LYS A 19 14.53 0.78 -23.69
N TYR A 20 14.36 0.62 -22.38
CA TYR A 20 15.20 -0.25 -21.56
C TYR A 20 15.13 -1.72 -22.00
N ASN A 21 13.93 -2.25 -22.24
CA ASN A 21 13.74 -3.66 -22.62
C ASN A 21 14.16 -3.97 -24.06
N HIS A 22 14.11 -3.00 -24.98
CA HIS A 22 14.40 -3.20 -26.39
C HIS A 22 15.75 -2.57 -26.75
N GLN A 23 16.84 -3.31 -26.53
CA GLN A 23 18.21 -2.78 -26.72
C GLN A 23 18.54 -2.35 -28.16
N ASN A 24 17.84 -2.92 -29.14
CA ASN A 24 18.00 -2.59 -30.55
C ASN A 24 17.08 -1.44 -31.02
N SER A 25 16.22 -0.91 -30.15
CA SER A 25 15.41 0.26 -30.52
C SER A 25 16.30 1.49 -30.71
N GLU A 26 15.79 2.45 -31.48
CA GLU A 26 16.36 3.79 -31.54
C GLU A 26 16.49 4.39 -30.14
N LYS A 27 17.48 5.27 -30.00
CA LYS A 27 17.76 5.96 -28.75
C LYS A 27 16.55 6.75 -28.27
N LEU A 28 16.47 6.95 -26.96
CA LEU A 28 15.48 7.82 -26.36
C LEU A 28 15.81 9.27 -26.74
N ASN A 29 14.86 10.00 -27.32
CA ASN A 29 15.01 11.44 -27.50
C ASN A 29 14.68 12.14 -26.17
N GLY A 30 15.71 12.63 -25.48
CA GLY A 30 15.58 13.18 -24.13
C GLY A 30 14.66 14.39 -24.05
N SER A 31 14.77 15.31 -25.03
CA SER A 31 13.94 16.52 -25.09
C SER A 31 12.47 16.20 -25.35
N VAL A 32 12.18 15.24 -26.23
CA VAL A 32 10.81 14.79 -26.51
C VAL A 32 10.21 14.12 -25.28
N TRP A 33 10.95 13.19 -24.67
CA TRP A 33 10.49 12.49 -23.46
C TRP A 33 10.16 13.47 -22.33
N MET A 34 11.04 14.45 -22.09
CA MET A 34 10.84 15.47 -21.05
C MET A 34 9.59 16.32 -21.35
N SER A 35 9.43 16.81 -22.58
CA SER A 35 8.25 17.60 -22.97
C SER A 35 6.93 16.84 -22.78
N THR A 36 6.90 15.55 -23.14
CA THR A 36 5.74 14.67 -22.90
C THR A 36 5.48 14.48 -21.41
N PHE A 37 6.52 14.21 -20.62
CA PHE A 37 6.44 14.10 -19.17
C PHE A 37 5.87 15.38 -18.53
N GLU A 38 6.41 16.55 -18.90
CA GLU A 38 5.98 17.84 -18.36
C GLU A 38 4.50 18.11 -18.65
N THR A 39 4.09 17.91 -19.90
CA THR A 39 2.70 18.08 -20.36
C THR A 39 1.74 17.17 -19.59
N ASN A 40 2.07 15.88 -19.50
CA ASN A 40 1.23 14.89 -18.84
C ASN A 40 1.12 15.15 -17.33
N PHE A 41 2.23 15.52 -16.68
CA PHE A 41 2.26 15.83 -15.27
C PHE A 41 1.47 17.10 -14.94
N GLN A 42 1.60 18.15 -15.76
CA GLN A 42 0.81 19.37 -15.58
C GLN A 42 -0.70 19.12 -15.72
N ALA A 43 -1.11 18.27 -16.68
CA ALA A 43 -2.50 17.87 -16.83
C ALA A 43 -3.00 17.08 -15.59
N PHE A 44 -2.18 16.16 -15.07
CA PHE A 44 -2.49 15.44 -13.84
C PHE A 44 -2.63 16.37 -12.63
N CYS A 45 -1.76 17.37 -12.48
CA CYS A 45 -1.83 18.35 -11.40
C CYS A 45 -3.18 19.10 -11.36
N LYS A 46 -3.82 19.35 -12.51
CA LYS A 46 -5.14 20.00 -12.57
C LYS A 46 -6.27 19.14 -11.98
N GLN A 47 -6.07 17.83 -11.92
CA GLN A 47 -7.05 16.84 -11.44
C GLN A 47 -6.55 16.13 -10.17
N ILE A 48 -5.45 16.59 -9.56
CA ILE A 48 -4.77 15.85 -8.50
C ILE A 48 -5.65 15.63 -7.29
N SER A 49 -6.52 16.59 -6.95
CA SER A 49 -7.47 16.51 -5.83
C SER A 49 -8.52 15.40 -6.00
N GLU A 50 -8.80 14.96 -7.23
CA GLU A 50 -9.73 13.84 -7.48
C GLU A 50 -9.11 12.50 -7.04
N TYR A 51 -7.78 12.40 -7.10
CA TYR A 51 -7.04 11.17 -6.83
C TYR A 51 -6.34 11.19 -5.48
N TRP A 52 -5.95 12.38 -5.02
CA TRP A 52 -5.14 12.62 -3.83
C TRP A 52 -5.96 13.46 -2.86
N ASN A 53 -6.37 12.85 -1.75
CA ASN A 53 -7.07 13.50 -0.67
C ASN A 53 -6.36 13.20 0.65
N SER A 54 -6.77 13.88 1.72
CA SER A 54 -6.15 13.76 3.05
C SER A 54 -6.06 12.31 3.55
N SER A 55 -7.02 11.44 3.20
CA SER A 55 -7.06 10.05 3.65
C SER A 55 -6.05 9.13 2.93
N ASN A 56 -5.59 9.50 1.73
CA ASN A 56 -4.71 8.63 0.93
C ASN A 56 -3.37 9.28 0.53
N LYS A 57 -3.17 10.54 0.90
CA LYS A 57 -1.99 11.36 0.58
C LYS A 57 -0.66 10.65 0.82
N ASP A 58 -0.46 10.06 2.00
CA ASP A 58 0.80 9.40 2.35
C ASP A 58 1.11 8.23 1.41
N LYS A 59 0.08 7.44 1.07
CA LYS A 59 0.22 6.37 0.08
C LYS A 59 0.59 6.94 -1.29
N ARG A 60 -0.10 7.99 -1.72
CA ARG A 60 0.18 8.62 -3.02
C ARG A 60 1.60 9.18 -3.12
N CYS A 61 2.10 9.80 -2.06
CA CYS A 61 3.50 10.22 -1.99
C CYS A 61 4.45 9.02 -2.13
N ARG A 62 4.17 7.89 -1.48
CA ARG A 62 5.01 6.67 -1.60
C ARG A 62 4.97 6.10 -3.02
N ASP A 63 3.80 6.07 -3.66
CA ASP A 63 3.64 5.64 -5.06
C ASP A 63 4.45 6.54 -6.00
N LEU A 64 4.36 7.87 -5.84
CA LEU A 64 5.15 8.82 -6.64
C LEU A 64 6.65 8.58 -6.46
N ASN A 65 7.16 8.55 -5.22
CA ASN A 65 8.60 8.34 -4.97
C ASN A 65 9.09 6.99 -5.52
N PHE A 66 8.27 5.94 -5.46
CA PHE A 66 8.60 4.65 -6.06
C PHE A 66 8.80 4.78 -7.57
N TYR A 67 7.85 5.40 -8.28
CA TYR A 67 7.97 5.56 -9.74
C TYR A 67 9.10 6.51 -10.14
N LEU A 68 9.41 7.53 -9.34
CA LEU A 68 10.62 8.34 -9.55
C LEU A 68 11.90 7.52 -9.41
N SER A 69 11.91 6.56 -8.49
CA SER A 69 13.05 5.64 -8.35
C SER A 69 13.18 4.72 -9.56
N GLU A 70 12.05 4.29 -10.16
CA GLU A 70 12.04 3.55 -11.43
C GLU A 70 12.57 4.41 -12.59
N ILE A 71 12.09 5.66 -12.71
CA ILE A 71 12.58 6.62 -13.71
C ILE A 71 14.10 6.76 -13.58
N ARG A 72 14.60 7.03 -12.37
CA ARG A 72 16.03 7.14 -12.11
C ARG A 72 16.79 5.90 -12.57
N TYR A 73 16.31 4.71 -12.18
CA TYR A 73 16.94 3.44 -12.58
C TYR A 73 17.05 3.31 -14.11
N TYR A 74 15.97 3.61 -14.84
CA TYR A 74 15.97 3.50 -16.30
C TYR A 74 16.83 4.57 -16.97
N LEU A 75 16.77 5.81 -16.50
CA LEU A 75 17.60 6.90 -17.03
C LEU A 75 19.09 6.61 -16.80
N ASP A 76 19.48 6.25 -15.58
CA ASP A 76 20.88 5.93 -15.23
C ASP A 76 21.42 4.81 -16.15
N ASP A 77 20.66 3.73 -16.36
CA ASP A 77 21.06 2.62 -17.25
C ASP A 77 21.13 3.04 -18.73
N LEU A 78 20.14 3.79 -19.24
CA LEU A 78 20.12 4.26 -20.62
C LEU A 78 21.26 5.26 -20.90
N GLN A 79 21.58 6.14 -19.95
CA GLN A 79 22.72 7.06 -20.02
C GLN A 79 24.05 6.32 -20.06
N LEU A 80 24.27 5.36 -19.15
CA LEU A 80 25.48 4.54 -19.11
C LEU A 80 25.70 3.80 -20.45
N LYS A 81 24.62 3.35 -21.08
CA LYS A 81 24.65 2.68 -22.39
C LYS A 81 24.68 3.64 -23.58
N LYS A 82 24.73 4.96 -23.35
CA LYS A 82 24.70 6.02 -24.38
C LYS A 82 23.46 5.92 -25.30
N ARG A 83 22.31 5.54 -24.73
CA ARG A 83 21.04 5.31 -25.43
C ARG A 83 20.04 6.46 -25.30
N ILE A 84 20.53 7.63 -24.90
CA ILE A 84 19.76 8.88 -24.86
C ILE A 84 20.43 9.87 -25.82
N ASP A 85 19.62 10.51 -26.66
CA ASP A 85 20.03 11.68 -27.44
C ASP A 85 19.55 12.95 -26.72
N GLY A 86 20.43 13.96 -26.65
CA GLY A 86 20.17 15.21 -25.93
C GLY A 86 20.44 15.12 -24.42
N VAL A 87 20.05 16.17 -23.70
CA VAL A 87 20.23 16.28 -22.24
C VAL A 87 18.95 15.82 -21.55
N LEU A 88 19.01 14.67 -20.89
CA LEU A 88 17.94 14.19 -20.01
C LEU A 88 18.58 13.49 -18.82
N GLU A 89 18.55 14.17 -17.68
CA GLU A 89 19.08 13.71 -16.40
C GLU A 89 17.97 13.65 -15.36
N PHE A 90 18.14 12.78 -14.36
CA PHE A 90 17.13 12.61 -13.31
C PHE A 90 16.88 13.88 -12.51
N ASP A 91 17.88 14.74 -12.35
CA ASP A 91 17.75 16.02 -11.65
C ASP A 91 16.80 16.98 -12.39
N LEU A 92 16.76 16.95 -13.73
CA LEU A 92 15.79 17.74 -14.50
C LEU A 92 14.34 17.31 -14.20
N VAL A 93 14.11 16.00 -14.11
CA VAL A 93 12.80 15.43 -13.78
C VAL A 93 12.34 15.88 -12.39
N THR A 94 13.20 15.75 -11.39
CA THR A 94 12.86 16.09 -10.00
C THR A 94 12.72 17.60 -9.77
N ASN A 95 13.55 18.43 -10.42
CA ASN A 95 13.44 19.88 -10.39
C ASN A 95 12.10 20.36 -10.98
N TYR A 96 11.70 19.81 -12.13
CA TYR A 96 10.40 20.12 -12.72
C TYR A 96 9.25 19.78 -11.77
N LEU A 97 9.21 18.56 -11.23
CA LEU A 97 8.16 18.13 -10.29
C LEU A 97 8.05 19.06 -9.08
N THR A 98 9.19 19.40 -8.48
CA THR A 98 9.26 20.32 -7.34
C THR A 98 8.76 21.72 -7.72
N SER A 99 8.96 22.15 -8.96
CA SER A 99 8.50 23.48 -9.42
C SER A 99 6.99 23.56 -9.70
N VAL A 100 6.36 22.46 -10.14
CA VAL A 100 4.94 22.41 -10.53
C VAL A 100 4.04 22.06 -9.35
N ILE A 101 4.55 21.24 -8.44
CA ILE A 101 3.91 20.97 -7.17
C ILE A 101 4.11 22.21 -6.28
N LYS A 102 3.27 23.23 -6.40
CA LYS A 102 3.29 24.40 -5.49
C LYS A 102 2.14 24.44 -4.49
N ASN A 103 1.32 23.39 -4.45
CA ASN A 103 0.28 23.23 -3.43
C ASN A 103 0.89 22.62 -2.16
N ASP A 104 0.64 23.24 -1.00
CA ASP A 104 1.15 22.82 0.32
C ASP A 104 0.87 21.34 0.65
N GLU A 105 -0.14 20.74 0.02
CA GLU A 105 -0.46 19.34 0.21
C GLU A 105 0.47 18.38 -0.52
N VAL A 106 1.07 18.74 -1.66
CA VAL A 106 1.87 17.80 -2.47
C VAL A 106 3.36 18.15 -2.44
N ASN A 107 3.69 19.40 -2.07
CA ASN A 107 5.05 19.96 -2.02
C ASN A 107 6.05 19.11 -1.22
N ASN A 108 5.56 18.34 -0.25
CA ASN A 108 6.38 17.50 0.62
C ASN A 108 6.45 16.02 0.22
N CYS A 109 5.88 15.62 -0.92
CA CYS A 109 5.96 14.25 -1.38
C CYS A 109 7.35 13.91 -1.93
N VAL A 110 7.93 14.75 -2.80
CA VAL A 110 9.20 14.44 -3.48
C VAL A 110 10.35 14.53 -2.48
N LYS A 111 10.91 13.36 -2.12
CA LYS A 111 12.06 13.26 -1.21
C LYS A 111 13.35 13.03 -2.01
N LYS A 112 14.49 12.90 -1.33
CA LYS A 112 15.74 12.48 -1.97
C LYS A 112 15.57 11.07 -2.57
N VAL A 113 15.25 11.00 -3.86
CA VAL A 113 14.94 9.75 -4.57
C VAL A 113 16.24 9.05 -4.98
N SER A 114 16.42 7.81 -4.51
CA SER A 114 17.51 6.92 -4.94
C SER A 114 17.08 6.03 -6.10
N ALA A 115 18.03 5.40 -6.78
CA ALA A 115 17.72 4.40 -7.80
C ALA A 115 16.92 3.22 -7.19
N LEU A 116 16.07 2.62 -8.02
CA LEU A 116 15.19 1.52 -7.63
C LEU A 116 15.96 0.32 -7.10
N THR A 117 15.54 -0.21 -5.95
CA THR A 117 16.10 -1.44 -5.36
C THR A 117 15.07 -2.56 -5.30
N LYS A 118 15.53 -3.81 -5.11
CA LYS A 118 14.65 -4.96 -4.88
C LYS A 118 13.79 -4.78 -3.64
N GLN A 119 14.35 -4.19 -2.58
CA GLN A 119 13.65 -3.92 -1.32
C GLN A 119 12.49 -2.95 -1.53
N MET A 120 12.68 -1.92 -2.35
CA MET A 120 11.62 -0.97 -2.70
C MET A 120 10.48 -1.63 -3.48
N LYS A 121 10.79 -2.55 -4.41
CA LYS A 121 9.77 -3.34 -5.12
C LYS A 121 8.93 -4.18 -4.17
N ILE A 122 9.56 -4.89 -3.23
CA ILE A 122 8.86 -5.69 -2.22
C ILE A 122 7.97 -4.79 -1.33
N LYS A 123 8.48 -3.61 -0.93
CA LYS A 123 7.71 -2.65 -0.14
C LYS A 123 6.52 -2.08 -0.91
N LYS A 124 6.68 -1.78 -2.21
CA LYS A 124 5.61 -1.34 -3.10
C LYS A 124 4.54 -2.40 -3.26
N ASP A 125 4.94 -3.65 -3.50
CA ASP A 125 4.02 -4.79 -3.59
C ASP A 125 3.19 -4.94 -2.30
N LEU A 126 3.80 -4.72 -1.13
CA LEU A 126 3.12 -4.79 0.16
C LEU A 126 2.09 -3.66 0.31
N ASP A 127 2.49 -2.43 -0.02
CA ASP A 127 1.61 -1.25 0.03
C ASP A 127 0.40 -1.40 -0.92
N ASP A 128 0.62 -1.93 -2.13
CA ASP A 128 -0.47 -2.22 -3.08
C ASP A 128 -1.35 -3.37 -2.63
N TYR A 129 -0.77 -4.40 -2.03
CA TYR A 129 -1.53 -5.47 -1.41
C TYR A 129 -2.47 -4.93 -0.33
N CYS A 130 -1.97 -4.11 0.60
CA CYS A 130 -2.76 -3.60 1.71
C CYS A 130 -3.88 -2.67 1.25
N GLU A 131 -3.63 -1.79 0.28
CA GLU A 131 -4.68 -0.95 -0.31
C GLU A 131 -5.81 -1.82 -0.90
N ASN A 132 -5.47 -2.80 -1.74
CA ASN A 132 -6.46 -3.62 -2.41
C ASN A 132 -7.20 -4.53 -1.41
N ARG A 133 -6.47 -5.07 -0.42
CA ARG A 133 -7.06 -5.84 0.70
C ARG A 133 -8.11 -5.02 1.42
N ASP A 134 -7.80 -3.78 1.79
CA ASP A 134 -8.70 -2.92 2.54
C ASP A 134 -9.91 -2.48 1.70
N PHE A 135 -9.69 -2.19 0.41
CA PHE A 135 -10.76 -1.94 -0.54
C PHE A 135 -11.73 -3.14 -0.66
N MET A 136 -11.20 -4.36 -0.83
CA MET A 136 -12.01 -5.58 -0.91
C MET A 136 -12.73 -5.87 0.40
N LYS A 137 -12.05 -5.73 1.54
CA LYS A 137 -12.63 -5.89 2.88
C LYS A 137 -13.80 -4.93 3.07
N ASN A 138 -13.64 -3.65 2.72
CA ASN A 138 -14.69 -2.65 2.84
C ASN A 138 -15.89 -2.97 1.94
N ARG A 139 -15.66 -3.40 0.70
CA ARG A 139 -16.74 -3.81 -0.21
C ARG A 139 -17.60 -4.93 0.37
N ILE A 140 -16.97 -5.94 0.98
CA ILE A 140 -17.67 -7.02 1.67
C ILE A 140 -18.37 -6.51 2.94
N LYS A 141 -17.77 -5.57 3.68
CA LYS A 141 -18.37 -4.91 4.86
C LYS A 141 -19.69 -4.21 4.59
N TYR A 142 -19.85 -3.60 3.43
CA TYR A 142 -21.08 -2.91 3.04
C TYR A 142 -22.14 -3.87 2.51
N LYS A 143 -21.74 -4.89 1.75
CA LYS A 143 -22.65 -5.88 1.20
C LYS A 143 -21.95 -7.23 1.17
N PHE A 144 -22.30 -8.08 2.14
CA PHE A 144 -21.77 -9.42 2.19
C PHE A 144 -22.29 -10.24 0.99
N ASP A 145 -21.37 -10.95 0.37
CA ASP A 145 -21.59 -11.80 -0.79
C ASP A 145 -20.51 -12.88 -0.79
N ASP A 146 -20.91 -14.14 -0.76
CA ASP A 146 -20.00 -15.29 -0.59
C ASP A 146 -18.94 -15.30 -1.68
N LEU A 147 -19.32 -15.05 -2.94
CA LEU A 147 -18.40 -15.03 -4.07
C LEU A 147 -17.33 -13.93 -3.92
N ASN A 148 -17.72 -12.72 -3.53
CA ASN A 148 -16.77 -11.63 -3.27
C ASN A 148 -15.92 -11.92 -2.03
N CYS A 149 -16.46 -12.57 -1.01
CA CYS A 149 -15.68 -13.02 0.14
C CYS A 149 -14.62 -14.05 -0.27
N GLU A 150 -14.98 -15.08 -1.05
CA GLU A 150 -14.02 -16.08 -1.52
C GLU A 150 -12.92 -15.49 -2.39
N LYS A 151 -13.26 -14.48 -3.22
CA LYS A 151 -12.27 -13.71 -3.98
C LYS A 151 -11.30 -12.98 -3.05
N TYR A 152 -11.81 -12.35 -2.00
CA TYR A 152 -10.98 -11.69 -0.98
C TYR A 152 -10.12 -12.67 -0.20
N SER A 153 -10.67 -13.81 0.24
CA SER A 153 -9.92 -14.87 0.93
C SER A 153 -8.75 -15.38 0.09
N ARG A 154 -9.02 -15.73 -1.18
CA ARG A 154 -7.97 -16.14 -2.13
C ARG A 154 -6.94 -15.05 -2.38
N TYR A 155 -7.36 -13.79 -2.48
CA TYR A 155 -6.46 -12.66 -2.62
C TYR A 155 -5.50 -12.53 -1.43
N VAL A 156 -6.00 -12.69 -0.20
CA VAL A 156 -5.16 -12.64 1.02
C VAL A 156 -4.19 -13.81 1.07
N GLU A 157 -4.65 -15.05 0.88
CA GLU A 157 -3.80 -16.24 0.98
C GLU A 157 -2.74 -16.32 -0.12
N SER A 158 -3.08 -15.96 -1.37
CA SER A 158 -2.11 -15.91 -2.46
C SER A 158 -0.98 -14.90 -2.20
N ASN A 159 -1.32 -13.70 -1.72
CA ASN A 159 -0.32 -12.70 -1.37
C ASN A 159 0.51 -13.11 -0.14
N LYS A 160 -0.11 -13.73 0.87
CA LYS A 160 0.61 -14.29 2.01
C LYS A 160 1.68 -15.27 1.57
N SER A 161 1.34 -16.23 0.70
CA SER A 161 2.29 -17.18 0.13
C SER A 161 3.42 -16.47 -0.64
N LYS A 162 3.08 -15.46 -1.46
CA LYS A 162 4.06 -14.62 -2.17
C LYS A 162 5.05 -13.95 -1.21
N PHE A 163 4.58 -13.35 -0.11
CA PHE A 163 5.48 -12.66 0.83
C PHE A 163 6.29 -13.64 1.69
N LEU A 164 5.70 -14.77 2.09
CA LEU A 164 6.43 -15.83 2.82
C LEU A 164 7.63 -16.35 2.03
N SER A 165 7.52 -16.49 0.70
CA SER A 165 8.66 -16.91 -0.13
C SER A 165 9.77 -15.86 -0.21
N THR A 166 9.46 -14.58 0.02
CA THR A 166 10.46 -13.50 0.04
C THR A 166 11.12 -13.29 1.41
N LEU A 167 10.49 -13.74 2.51
CA LEU A 167 10.96 -13.54 3.89
C LEU A 167 12.43 -13.91 4.13
N PRO A 168 12.96 -15.05 3.63
CA PRO A 168 14.36 -15.40 3.87
C PRO A 168 15.34 -14.31 3.42
N SER A 169 15.01 -13.60 2.33
CA SER A 169 15.86 -12.55 1.76
C SER A 169 15.75 -11.18 2.45
N ILE A 170 14.72 -10.98 3.28
CA ILE A 170 14.40 -9.66 3.86
C ILE A 170 14.30 -9.65 5.39
N ARG A 171 14.39 -10.82 6.04
CA ARG A 171 14.28 -10.99 7.50
C ARG A 171 15.14 -10.01 8.33
N PRO A 172 16.38 -9.66 7.93
CA PRO A 172 17.19 -8.70 8.69
C PRO A 172 16.61 -7.27 8.73
N HIS A 173 15.65 -6.95 7.85
CA HIS A 173 15.15 -5.60 7.63
C HIS A 173 13.62 -5.50 7.71
N LEU A 174 12.96 -6.36 8.50
CA LEU A 174 11.48 -6.41 8.59
C LEU A 174 10.83 -5.06 8.92
N SER A 175 11.48 -4.23 9.74
CA SER A 175 10.98 -2.89 10.10
C SER A 175 10.87 -1.94 8.89
N TYR A 176 11.68 -2.14 7.86
CA TYR A 176 11.57 -1.39 6.61
C TYR A 176 10.25 -1.65 5.90
N TYR A 177 9.66 -2.83 6.08
CA TYR A 177 8.41 -3.29 5.46
C TYR A 177 7.19 -3.03 6.34
N THR A 178 7.20 -1.94 7.10
CA THR A 178 6.03 -1.41 7.79
C THR A 178 5.47 -0.23 6.99
N ILE A 179 4.20 -0.32 6.63
CA ILE A 179 3.42 0.77 6.01
C ILE A 179 2.62 1.51 7.09
N ASP A 180 1.89 0.75 7.91
CA ASP A 180 1.12 1.21 9.06
C ASP A 180 0.90 0.05 10.07
N GLY A 181 0.09 0.26 11.11
CA GLY A 181 -0.16 -0.73 12.16
C GLY A 181 -0.89 -2.01 11.70
N ASN A 182 -1.63 -1.95 10.59
CA ASN A 182 -2.37 -3.07 10.01
C ASN A 182 -1.73 -3.61 8.70
N CYS A 183 -0.62 -3.01 8.27
CA CYS A 183 0.13 -3.38 7.08
C CYS A 183 1.64 -3.39 7.36
N SER A 184 2.14 -4.54 7.78
CA SER A 184 3.56 -4.78 8.02
C SER A 184 3.97 -6.26 7.92
N LEU A 185 5.14 -6.54 7.34
CA LEU A 185 5.71 -7.89 7.35
C LEU A 185 6.24 -8.32 8.74
N SER A 186 6.39 -7.39 9.69
CA SER A 186 6.64 -7.75 11.09
C SER A 186 5.38 -8.24 11.80
N ASN A 187 4.19 -7.92 11.27
CA ASN A 187 2.90 -8.33 11.80
C ASN A 187 2.08 -9.09 10.74
N MET A 188 2.56 -10.27 10.37
CA MET A 188 1.94 -11.11 9.33
C MET A 188 0.48 -11.46 9.63
N ARG A 189 0.09 -11.57 10.92
CA ARG A 189 -1.29 -11.91 11.31
C ARG A 189 -2.28 -10.81 10.95
N ASN A 190 -1.94 -9.55 11.22
CA ASN A 190 -2.80 -8.42 10.86
C ASN A 190 -2.72 -8.12 9.36
N THR A 191 -1.54 -8.28 8.78
CA THR A 191 -1.32 -8.03 7.35
C THR A 191 -2.09 -9.02 6.48
N PHE A 192 -2.02 -10.31 6.81
CA PHE A 192 -2.65 -11.41 6.08
C PHE A 192 -3.66 -12.12 6.99
N PRO A 193 -4.85 -11.51 7.24
CA PRO A 193 -5.84 -12.09 8.14
C PRO A 193 -6.42 -13.38 7.56
N ILE A 194 -6.79 -14.31 8.44
CA ILE A 194 -7.59 -15.47 8.05
C ILE A 194 -8.99 -14.98 7.68
N VAL A 195 -9.52 -15.39 6.53
CA VAL A 195 -10.82 -14.95 6.03
C VAL A 195 -11.80 -16.11 6.01
N HIS A 196 -12.87 -16.01 6.82
CA HIS A 196 -13.97 -16.96 6.84
C HIS A 196 -15.16 -16.45 6.02
N CYS A 197 -15.55 -17.21 5.00
CA CYS A 197 -16.61 -16.82 4.06
C CYS A 197 -17.95 -17.51 4.27
N SER A 198 -18.15 -18.20 5.39
CA SER A 198 -19.50 -18.59 5.79
C SER A 198 -20.21 -17.38 6.39
N GLY A 199 -21.42 -17.05 5.91
CA GLY A 199 -22.20 -15.92 6.44
C GLY A 199 -22.27 -15.88 7.97
N PHE A 200 -22.42 -17.03 8.63
CA PHE A 200 -22.34 -17.14 10.10
C PHE A 200 -21.02 -16.59 10.66
N MET A 201 -19.86 -17.18 10.34
CA MET A 201 -18.55 -16.70 10.84
C MET A 201 -18.29 -15.23 10.53
N TYR A 202 -18.71 -14.74 9.35
CA TYR A 202 -18.58 -13.33 8.98
C TYR A 202 -19.38 -12.40 9.91
N TYR A 203 -20.64 -12.73 10.21
CA TYR A 203 -21.46 -11.96 11.16
C TYR A 203 -20.92 -12.08 12.60
N PHE A 204 -20.37 -13.24 12.99
CA PHE A 204 -19.73 -13.42 14.29
C PHE A 204 -18.50 -12.53 14.45
N ASP A 205 -17.60 -12.47 13.47
CA ASP A 205 -16.43 -11.57 13.50
C ASP A 205 -16.84 -10.09 13.57
N LYS A 206 -17.90 -9.70 12.84
CA LYS A 206 -18.49 -8.34 12.92
C LYS A 206 -19.04 -8.03 14.32
N ILE A 207 -19.71 -9.00 14.97
CA ILE A 207 -20.20 -8.84 16.34
C ILE A 207 -19.01 -8.64 17.29
N PHE A 208 -17.94 -9.42 17.19
CA PHE A 208 -16.77 -9.23 18.05
C PHE A 208 -16.00 -7.91 17.79
N GLU A 209 -15.95 -7.41 16.55
CA GLU A 209 -15.38 -6.07 16.25
C GLU A 209 -16.23 -4.93 16.88
N ILE A 210 -17.55 -5.08 16.98
CA ILE A 210 -18.48 -4.05 17.53
C ILE A 210 -18.62 -4.16 19.06
N TYR A 211 -18.48 -5.36 19.64
CA TYR A 211 -18.78 -5.65 21.04
C TYR A 211 -17.58 -5.89 21.98
N PRO A 212 -16.33 -5.41 21.75
CA PRO A 212 -15.23 -5.71 22.67
C PRO A 212 -15.47 -5.13 24.09
N LEU A 213 -16.36 -4.14 24.24
CA LEU A 213 -16.70 -3.50 25.51
C LEU A 213 -17.79 -4.20 26.33
N LYS A 214 -18.60 -5.11 25.76
CA LYS A 214 -19.70 -5.75 26.51
C LYS A 214 -19.30 -7.05 27.22
N TYR A 215 -18.27 -7.75 26.75
CA TYR A 215 -17.86 -9.04 27.34
C TYR A 215 -16.91 -8.90 28.54
N THR A 216 -16.16 -7.79 28.65
CA THR A 216 -15.50 -7.44 29.91
C THR A 216 -16.53 -7.09 30.99
N PHE A 217 -17.57 -6.33 30.64
CA PHE A 217 -18.63 -5.98 31.58
C PHE A 217 -19.49 -7.19 31.99
N MET A 218 -19.88 -8.05 31.04
CA MET A 218 -20.57 -9.31 31.36
C MET A 218 -19.68 -10.27 32.15
N GLY A 219 -18.40 -10.42 31.78
CA GLY A 219 -17.47 -11.27 32.51
C GLY A 219 -17.27 -10.82 33.96
N ILE A 220 -17.15 -9.51 34.19
CA ILE A 220 -17.08 -8.92 35.53
C ILE A 220 -18.39 -9.13 36.29
N ILE A 221 -19.56 -8.90 35.68
CA ILE A 221 -20.86 -9.12 36.33
C ILE A 221 -21.02 -10.60 36.74
N THR A 222 -20.70 -11.53 35.85
CA THR A 222 -20.80 -12.97 36.15
C THR A 222 -19.83 -13.37 37.26
N PHE A 223 -18.60 -12.84 37.26
CA PHE A 223 -17.61 -13.10 38.30
C PHE A 223 -18.02 -12.53 39.66
N VAL A 224 -18.57 -11.30 39.69
CA VAL A 224 -19.10 -10.66 40.90
C VAL A 224 -20.30 -11.43 41.45
N LEU A 225 -21.23 -11.86 40.60
CA LEU A 225 -22.40 -12.64 41.02
C LEU A 225 -22.01 -14.01 41.60
N ILE A 226 -21.00 -14.68 41.01
CA ILE A 226 -20.46 -15.94 41.55
C ILE A 226 -19.82 -15.72 42.92
N LEU A 227 -19.03 -14.65 43.09
CA LEU A 227 -18.39 -14.30 44.37
C LEU A 227 -19.42 -13.95 45.45
N THR A 228 -20.46 -13.16 45.15
CA THR A 228 -21.49 -12.81 46.13
C THR A 228 -22.31 -14.03 46.55
N SER A 229 -22.58 -14.94 45.61
CA SER A 229 -23.31 -16.18 45.89
C SER A 229 -22.50 -17.13 46.78
N SER A 230 -21.20 -17.27 46.52
CA SER A 230 -20.31 -18.11 47.32
C SER A 230 -20.04 -17.54 48.71
N MET A 231 -19.99 -16.20 48.87
CA MET A 231 -19.94 -15.55 50.19
C MET A 231 -21.23 -15.72 51.01
N MET A 232 -22.40 -15.70 50.36
CA MET A 232 -23.68 -15.97 51.03
C MET A 232 -23.77 -17.41 51.54
N ILE A 233 -23.34 -18.40 50.74
CA ILE A 233 -23.32 -19.82 51.12
C ILE A 233 -22.38 -20.05 52.31
N ARG A 234 -21.21 -19.38 52.32
CA ARG A 234 -20.25 -19.51 53.42
C ARG A 234 -20.78 -18.96 54.75
N ARG A 235 -21.55 -17.86 54.72
CA ARG A 235 -22.21 -17.28 55.92
C ARG A 235 -23.36 -18.12 56.46
N VAL A 236 -24.00 -18.95 55.64
CA VAL A 236 -25.08 -19.84 56.08
C VAL A 236 -24.53 -21.09 56.79
N ASN A 237 -23.32 -21.53 56.45
CA ASN A 237 -22.67 -22.69 57.06
C ASN A 237 -21.85 -22.38 58.33
N GLU A 238 -21.75 -21.11 58.74
CA GLU A 238 -21.03 -20.64 59.93
C GLU A 238 -21.98 -20.21 61.08
N LYS A 239 -23.28 -20.54 61.00
CA LYS A 239 -24.27 -20.40 62.07
C LYS A 239 -24.72 -21.78 62.55
#